data_AF-A0A4U0WFL3-F1
#
_entry.id   AF-A0A4U0WFL3-F1
#
_cell.length_a   1.000
_cell.length_b   1.000
_cell.length_c   1.000
_cell.angle_alpha   90.00
_cell.angle_beta   90.00
_cell.angle_gamma   90.00
#
_symmetry.space_group_name_H-M   'P 1'
#
loop_
_entity.id
_entity.type
_entity.pdbx_description
1 polymer ?
#
loop_
_entity_poly.entity_id
_entity_poly.type
_entity_poly.pdbx_seq_one_letter_code
_entity_poly.pdbx_strand_id
1 'polypeptide(L)'
;MPELATHQIRQAPSPLPPGPKHDVLTAEHWGILSAIADTVIPSFTPLAGNRLLQHPLRREVYQASCQRLQQGIGLQDALALATSYLAESAFEQREFKDGLTRLVNDQLHEEAREQLIFILNALGSRAGSFLLTGYTTPLDCLPIQAREQILGTWARSRLPLLRQLHRSFTTLVKVLWVRTSPTLGLVLSYPRTPVHHNPPGIFLPFTFLQIPPSADNEPEVLEADVVVVGSGCGGAVAAKTFAEAGMNVIVIDRSYYWPPEHLPMSEYEGLAHLFANGGALQSDDTSMAIVAGSAWGGGGTVNWSASLQTQGYIRREWSQKFGLTQYTSAAYQADLDAVCDRMGVGTAAIEHNKTNQ
;
A
#
# COMPACT_ATOMS: atom_id res chain seq x y z
N MET A 1 -15.69 13.38 -18.94
CA MET A 1 -15.48 12.06 -18.31
C MET A 1 -16.85 11.48 -18.07
N PRO A 2 -17.21 10.34 -18.69
CA PRO A 2 -18.50 9.72 -18.39
C PRO A 2 -18.46 9.21 -16.94
N GLU A 3 -19.54 9.45 -16.19
CA GLU A 3 -19.80 8.85 -14.89
C GLU A 3 -19.88 7.32 -15.05
N LEU A 4 -18.72 6.66 -15.09
CA LEU A 4 -18.60 5.21 -15.02
C LEU A 4 -19.11 4.79 -13.64
N ALA A 5 -20.39 4.42 -13.60
CA ALA A 5 -21.12 3.78 -12.52
C ALA A 5 -20.40 3.86 -11.17
N THR A 6 -20.56 5.00 -10.50
CA THR A 6 -20.18 5.14 -9.09
C THR A 6 -20.98 4.11 -8.32
N HIS A 7 -20.39 2.95 -8.04
CA HIS A 7 -20.77 2.18 -6.88
C HIS A 7 -20.80 3.17 -5.73
N GLN A 8 -21.99 3.44 -5.21
CA GLN A 8 -22.26 4.54 -4.28
C GLN A 8 -21.23 4.43 -3.15
N ILE A 9 -20.26 5.35 -3.10
CA ILE A 9 -19.26 5.37 -2.04
C ILE A 9 -20.04 5.75 -0.78
N ARG A 10 -20.23 4.79 0.12
CA ARG A 10 -21.02 4.98 1.35
C ARG A 10 -20.17 5.56 2.49
N GLN A 11 -18.86 5.61 2.30
CA GLN A 11 -17.88 6.03 3.30
C GLN A 11 -17.62 7.54 3.23
N ALA A 12 -17.36 8.13 4.38
CA ALA A 12 -16.82 9.47 4.48
C ALA A 12 -15.44 9.52 3.78
N PRO A 13 -15.14 10.56 2.99
CA PRO A 13 -13.83 10.75 2.40
C PRO A 13 -12.74 10.82 3.49
N SER A 14 -11.58 10.24 3.19
CA SER A 14 -10.42 10.20 4.09
C SER A 14 -9.19 10.78 3.39
N PRO A 15 -9.25 12.06 2.96
CA PRO A 15 -8.19 12.64 2.13
C PRO A 15 -6.85 12.61 2.86
N LEU A 16 -5.78 12.42 2.09
CA LEU A 16 -4.42 12.52 2.64
C LEU A 16 -4.14 13.96 3.09
N PRO A 17 -3.27 14.15 4.12
CA PRO A 17 -2.78 15.48 4.47
C PRO A 17 -2.12 16.14 3.26
N PRO A 18 -1.92 17.47 3.23
CA PRO A 18 -1.24 18.14 2.11
C PRO A 18 0.09 17.48 1.72
N GLY A 19 0.47 17.60 0.44
CA GLY A 19 1.77 17.14 -0.04
C GLY A 19 2.93 17.83 0.68
N PRO A 20 4.16 17.27 0.58
CA PRO A 20 5.36 17.93 1.07
C PRO A 20 5.48 19.34 0.48
N LYS A 21 5.92 20.30 1.30
CA LYS A 21 6.02 21.73 0.89
C LYS A 21 7.11 21.95 -0.16
N HIS A 22 8.13 21.10 -0.17
CA HIS A 22 9.25 21.14 -1.09
C HIS A 22 9.39 19.78 -1.74
N ASP A 23 9.64 19.77 -3.04
CA ASP A 23 9.96 18.57 -3.78
C ASP A 23 11.46 18.52 -4.01
N VAL A 24 12.12 17.46 -3.50
CA VAL A 24 13.55 17.25 -3.71
C VAL A 24 13.90 16.90 -5.16
N LEU A 25 12.92 16.51 -5.98
CA LEU A 25 13.13 16.15 -7.37
C LEU A 25 13.02 17.35 -8.30
N THR A 26 13.95 17.47 -9.24
CA THR A 26 13.93 18.50 -10.29
C THR A 26 13.00 18.08 -11.43
N ALA A 27 12.69 19.01 -12.35
CA ALA A 27 11.93 18.70 -13.55
C ALA A 27 12.59 17.60 -14.42
N GLU A 28 13.92 17.55 -14.45
CA GLU A 28 14.71 16.55 -15.18
C GLU A 28 14.56 15.17 -14.53
N HIS A 29 14.63 15.08 -13.20
CA HIS A 29 14.36 13.84 -12.46
C HIS A 29 12.95 13.30 -12.77
N TRP A 30 11.95 14.19 -12.78
CA TRP A 30 10.59 13.83 -13.11
C TRP A 30 10.43 13.38 -14.57
N GLY A 31 11.18 13.95 -15.51
CA GLY A 31 11.22 13.49 -16.91
C GLY A 31 11.67 12.02 -17.02
N ILE A 32 12.75 11.65 -16.32
CA ILE A 32 13.25 10.27 -16.28
C ILE A 32 12.24 9.33 -15.60
N LEU A 33 11.66 9.73 -14.47
CA LEU A 33 10.65 8.92 -13.78
C LEU A 33 9.39 8.71 -14.62
N SER A 34 8.90 9.75 -15.31
CA SER A 34 7.79 9.64 -16.27
C SER A 34 8.12 8.65 -17.36
N ALA A 35 9.32 8.76 -17.94
CA ALA A 35 9.75 7.88 -19.02
C ALA A 35 9.80 6.41 -18.60
N ILE A 36 10.24 6.14 -17.37
CA ILE A 36 10.19 4.80 -16.76
C ILE A 36 8.74 4.37 -16.54
N ALA A 37 7.90 5.23 -15.94
CA ALA A 37 6.52 4.91 -15.63
C ALA A 37 5.71 4.56 -16.88
N ASP A 38 5.82 5.37 -17.93
CA ASP A 38 5.16 5.13 -19.23
C ASP A 38 5.70 3.86 -19.93
N THR A 39 6.92 3.44 -19.63
CA THR A 39 7.45 2.17 -20.16
C THR A 39 6.89 0.96 -19.40
N VAL A 40 6.70 1.09 -18.08
CA VAL A 40 6.21 0.00 -17.22
C VAL A 40 4.70 -0.16 -17.33
N ILE A 41 3.96 0.95 -17.42
CA ILE A 41 2.51 1.03 -17.62
C ILE A 41 2.27 1.77 -18.94
N PRO A 42 2.39 1.05 -20.07
CA PRO A 42 2.29 1.66 -21.39
C PRO A 42 0.87 2.07 -21.74
N SER A 43 0.73 3.31 -22.21
CA SER A 43 -0.48 3.78 -22.89
C SER A 43 -0.51 3.24 -24.33
N PHE A 44 -1.58 2.56 -24.70
CA PHE A 44 -1.80 1.98 -26.01
C PHE A 44 -2.81 2.79 -26.81
N THR A 45 -2.52 2.98 -28.10
CA THR A 45 -3.37 3.76 -29.02
C THR A 45 -3.50 3.07 -30.37
N PRO A 46 -4.66 3.19 -31.05
CA PRO A 46 -4.76 2.73 -32.43
C PRO A 46 -3.95 3.66 -33.35
N LEU A 47 -3.10 3.09 -34.23
CA LEU A 47 -2.23 3.80 -35.20
C LEU A 47 -0.99 4.48 -34.59
N ALA A 48 -0.22 5.21 -35.41
CA ALA A 48 1.03 5.87 -35.03
C ALA A 48 0.81 7.04 -34.05
N GLY A 49 0.58 6.72 -32.78
CA GLY A 49 0.60 7.69 -31.69
C GLY A 49 1.99 8.23 -31.38
N ASN A 50 2.10 9.04 -30.33
CA ASN A 50 3.38 9.61 -29.92
C ASN A 50 4.33 8.49 -29.47
N ARG A 51 5.31 8.12 -30.30
CA ARG A 51 6.25 7.01 -30.01
C ARG A 51 7.14 7.23 -28.78
N LEU A 52 7.16 8.44 -28.22
CA LEU A 52 7.83 8.73 -26.95
C LEU A 52 6.94 8.40 -25.73
N LEU A 53 5.62 8.44 -25.87
CA LEU A 53 4.70 8.32 -24.72
C LEU A 53 3.73 7.14 -24.85
N GLN A 54 3.49 6.66 -26.06
CA GLN A 54 2.46 5.69 -26.38
C GLN A 54 2.99 4.56 -27.26
N HIS A 55 2.49 3.36 -27.02
CA HIS A 55 2.70 2.21 -27.88
C HIS A 55 1.63 2.18 -28.99
N PRO A 56 1.99 2.49 -30.25
CA PRO A 56 1.07 2.37 -31.37
C PRO A 56 0.81 0.89 -31.65
N LEU A 57 -0.46 0.47 -31.59
CA LEU A 57 -0.87 -0.89 -31.94
C LEU A 57 -1.49 -0.93 -33.35
N ARG A 58 -1.31 -2.07 -34.03
CA ARG A 58 -2.08 -2.36 -35.25
C ARG A 58 -3.56 -2.34 -34.90
N ARG A 59 -4.38 -1.74 -35.77
CA ARG A 59 -5.81 -1.52 -35.53
C ARG A 59 -6.54 -2.79 -35.12
N GLU A 60 -6.26 -3.90 -35.81
CA GLU A 60 -6.85 -5.21 -35.56
C GLU A 60 -6.52 -5.74 -34.15
N VAL A 61 -5.27 -5.58 -33.70
CA VAL A 61 -4.83 -6.00 -32.36
C VAL A 61 -5.49 -5.15 -31.30
N TYR A 62 -5.53 -3.83 -31.49
CA TYR A 62 -6.19 -2.91 -30.55
C TYR A 62 -7.67 -3.27 -30.38
N GLN A 63 -8.39 -3.47 -31.50
CA GLN A 63 -9.81 -3.84 -31.49
C GLN A 63 -10.05 -5.20 -30.81
N ALA A 64 -9.23 -6.20 -31.10
CA ALA A 64 -9.34 -7.51 -30.46
C ALA A 64 -9.10 -7.43 -28.93
N SER A 65 -8.13 -6.63 -28.49
CA SER A 65 -7.88 -6.38 -27.06
C SER A 65 -9.07 -5.70 -26.37
N CYS A 66 -9.65 -4.66 -26.99
CA CYS A 66 -10.85 -4.01 -26.46
C CYS A 66 -12.02 -4.98 -26.33
N GLN A 67 -12.27 -5.82 -27.35
CA GLN A 67 -13.34 -6.82 -27.31
C GLN A 67 -13.13 -7.85 -26.19
N ARG A 68 -11.89 -8.32 -26.01
CA ARG A 68 -11.55 -9.26 -24.93
C ARG A 68 -11.77 -8.65 -23.55
N LEU A 69 -11.35 -7.40 -23.35
CA LEU A 69 -11.60 -6.67 -22.10
C LEU A 69 -13.10 -6.49 -21.88
N GLN A 70 -13.84 -6.06 -22.91
CA GLN A 70 -15.28 -5.85 -22.84
C GLN A 70 -16.03 -7.11 -22.39
N GLN A 71 -15.62 -8.30 -22.86
CA GLN A 71 -16.23 -9.57 -22.44
C GLN A 71 -16.00 -9.90 -20.95
N GLY A 72 -14.89 -9.43 -20.37
CA GLY A 72 -14.58 -9.63 -18.95
C GLY A 72 -15.19 -8.57 -18.03
N ILE A 73 -15.48 -7.37 -18.54
CA ILE A 73 -16.05 -6.26 -17.77
C ILE A 73 -17.56 -6.43 -17.69
N GLY A 74 -18.09 -6.68 -16.48
CA GLY A 74 -19.52 -6.84 -16.22
C GLY A 74 -20.34 -5.55 -16.16
N LEU A 75 -19.91 -4.47 -16.82
CA LEU A 75 -20.51 -3.11 -16.73
C LEU A 75 -21.12 -2.66 -18.07
N GLN A 76 -22.13 -1.79 -18.02
CA GLN A 76 -22.85 -1.30 -19.23
C GLN A 76 -21.93 -0.57 -20.22
N ASP A 77 -20.96 0.22 -19.74
CA ASP A 77 -20.01 0.99 -20.57
C ASP A 77 -18.66 0.28 -20.78
N ALA A 78 -18.66 -1.06 -20.80
CA ALA A 78 -17.47 -1.89 -20.82
C ALA A 78 -16.46 -1.55 -21.95
N LEU A 79 -16.93 -1.18 -23.15
CA LEU A 79 -16.04 -0.82 -24.26
C LEU A 79 -15.33 0.52 -24.03
N ALA A 80 -16.03 1.51 -23.49
CA ALA A 80 -15.45 2.81 -23.16
C ALA A 80 -14.41 2.65 -22.06
N LEU A 81 -14.72 1.87 -21.02
CA LEU A 81 -13.78 1.54 -19.94
C LEU A 81 -12.55 0.78 -20.46
N ALA A 82 -12.72 -0.22 -21.32
CA ALA A 82 -11.60 -0.94 -21.92
C ALA A 82 -10.68 -0.02 -22.73
N THR A 83 -11.26 0.92 -23.48
CA THR A 83 -10.52 1.92 -24.25
C THR A 83 -9.74 2.87 -23.33
N SER A 84 -10.37 3.36 -22.26
CA SER A 84 -9.73 4.20 -21.24
C SER A 84 -8.60 3.49 -20.50
N TYR A 85 -8.81 2.22 -20.12
CA TYR A 85 -7.79 1.39 -19.49
C TYR A 85 -6.56 1.20 -20.38
N LEU A 86 -6.77 0.87 -21.66
CA LEU A 86 -5.67 0.71 -22.60
C LEU A 86 -4.94 2.03 -22.88
N ALA A 87 -5.64 3.17 -22.85
CA ALA A 87 -5.04 4.48 -23.10
C ALA A 87 -4.39 5.10 -21.85
N GLU A 88 -4.51 4.48 -20.68
CA GLU A 88 -4.06 5.06 -19.42
C GLU A 88 -2.54 5.27 -19.39
N SER A 89 -2.11 6.47 -18.98
CA SER A 89 -0.75 6.73 -18.51
C SER A 89 -0.78 6.95 -17.01
N ALA A 90 0.06 6.19 -16.29
CA ALA A 90 0.19 6.33 -14.84
C ALA A 90 0.61 7.77 -14.46
N PHE A 91 1.52 8.37 -15.23
CA PHE A 91 2.09 9.68 -14.91
C PHE A 91 1.16 10.85 -15.28
N GLU A 92 0.14 10.64 -16.11
CA GLU A 92 -0.94 11.61 -16.32
C GLU A 92 -1.85 11.73 -15.08
N GLN A 93 -1.91 10.70 -14.24
CA GLN A 93 -2.74 10.70 -13.03
C GLN A 93 -2.10 11.54 -11.91
N ARG A 94 -2.89 12.46 -11.36
CA ARG A 94 -2.45 13.32 -10.25
C ARG A 94 -2.11 12.52 -9.00
N GLU A 95 -2.94 11.55 -8.64
CA GLU A 95 -2.75 10.72 -7.44
C GLU A 95 -1.46 9.88 -7.51
N PHE A 96 -1.09 9.42 -8.71
CA PHE A 96 0.17 8.71 -8.94
C PHE A 96 1.38 9.61 -8.68
N LYS A 97 1.36 10.83 -9.22
CA LYS A 97 2.40 11.85 -8.98
C LYS A 97 2.48 12.20 -7.51
N ASP A 98 1.35 12.53 -6.88
CA ASP A 98 1.27 12.88 -5.46
C ASP A 98 1.79 11.72 -4.58
N GLY A 99 1.48 10.47 -4.95
CA GLY A 99 2.01 9.26 -4.31
C GLY A 99 3.53 9.12 -4.43
N LEU A 100 4.09 9.31 -5.63
CA LEU A 100 5.55 9.32 -5.84
C LEU A 100 6.23 10.45 -5.05
N THR A 101 5.66 11.65 -5.07
CA THR A 101 6.19 12.81 -4.35
C THR A 101 6.26 12.51 -2.85
N ARG A 102 5.20 11.98 -2.25
CA ARG A 102 5.19 11.57 -0.83
C ARG A 102 6.20 10.48 -0.53
N LEU A 103 6.29 9.47 -1.39
CA LEU A 103 7.24 8.40 -1.20
C LEU A 103 8.67 8.97 -1.11
N VAL A 104 9.06 9.79 -2.09
CA VAL A 104 10.43 10.29 -2.19
C VAL A 104 10.75 11.31 -1.10
N ASN A 105 9.79 12.17 -0.74
CA ASN A 105 10.03 13.26 0.20
C ASN A 105 9.82 12.85 1.67
N ASP A 106 8.82 12.00 1.96
CA ASP A 106 8.37 11.73 3.33
C ASP A 106 8.68 10.30 3.81
N GLN A 107 8.76 9.32 2.90
CA GLN A 107 8.81 7.89 3.26
C GLN A 107 10.17 7.22 2.99
N LEU A 108 10.93 7.70 2.00
CA LEU A 108 12.29 7.22 1.76
C LEU A 108 13.23 7.81 2.82
N HIS A 109 14.01 6.94 3.44
CA HIS A 109 15.13 7.37 4.26
C HIS A 109 16.15 8.15 3.40
N GLU A 110 16.95 8.99 4.05
CA GLU A 110 17.84 9.96 3.39
C GLU A 110 18.81 9.28 2.40
N GLU A 111 19.46 8.18 2.80
CA GLU A 111 20.41 7.46 1.94
C GLU A 111 19.76 6.90 0.66
N ALA A 112 18.62 6.19 0.74
CA ALA A 112 17.92 5.70 -0.45
C ALA A 112 17.46 6.84 -1.37
N ARG A 113 17.09 7.98 -0.80
CA ARG A 113 16.70 9.17 -1.56
C ARG A 113 17.88 9.74 -2.34
N GLU A 114 19.05 9.86 -1.71
CA GLU A 114 20.28 10.29 -2.38
C GLU A 114 20.71 9.31 -3.48
N GLN A 115 20.64 8.00 -3.21
CA GLN A 115 20.92 6.97 -4.21
C GLN A 115 19.97 7.06 -5.41
N LEU A 116 18.67 7.24 -5.17
CA LEU A 116 17.67 7.45 -6.23
C LEU A 116 18.03 8.68 -7.07
N ILE A 117 18.29 9.82 -6.42
CA ILE A 117 18.67 11.07 -7.10
C ILE A 117 19.95 10.87 -7.93
N PHE A 118 20.96 10.18 -7.40
CA PHE A 118 22.18 9.86 -8.13
C PHE A 118 21.90 9.03 -9.40
N ILE A 119 21.06 8.00 -9.29
CA ILE A 119 20.66 7.17 -10.44
C ILE A 119 19.89 8.00 -11.49
N LEU A 120 18.97 8.86 -11.06
CA LEU A 120 18.20 9.72 -11.97
C LEU A 120 19.12 10.71 -12.70
N ASN A 121 20.08 11.32 -12.00
CA ASN A 121 21.10 12.17 -12.62
C ASN A 121 21.95 11.39 -13.64
N ALA A 122 22.36 10.16 -13.32
CA ALA A 122 23.11 9.32 -14.23
C ALA A 122 22.31 9.04 -15.52
N LEU A 123 21.03 8.67 -15.39
CA LEU A 123 20.11 8.42 -16.51
C LEU A 123 19.71 9.68 -17.31
N GLY A 124 19.86 10.87 -16.72
CA GLY A 124 19.69 12.16 -17.40
C GLY A 124 20.95 12.64 -18.12
N SER A 125 22.13 12.17 -17.73
CA SER A 125 23.41 12.56 -18.34
C SER A 125 23.79 11.66 -19.52
N ARG A 126 24.52 12.18 -20.51
CA ARG A 126 25.00 11.38 -21.66
C ARG A 126 25.92 10.23 -21.25
N ALA A 127 26.85 10.50 -20.33
CA ALA A 127 27.83 9.52 -19.87
C ALA A 127 27.20 8.43 -18.99
N GLY A 128 26.37 8.83 -18.01
CA GLY A 128 25.67 7.90 -17.15
C GLY A 128 24.63 7.06 -17.91
N SER A 129 23.91 7.67 -18.86
CA SER A 129 23.00 6.93 -19.75
C SER A 129 23.74 5.87 -20.53
N PHE A 130 24.93 6.17 -21.06
CA PHE A 130 25.70 5.18 -21.80
C PHE A 130 26.12 4.01 -20.92
N LEU A 131 26.58 4.30 -19.70
CA LEU A 131 26.99 3.28 -18.72
C LEU A 131 25.82 2.39 -18.28
N LEU A 132 24.65 2.97 -18.03
CA LEU A 132 23.51 2.24 -17.48
C LEU A 132 22.64 1.59 -18.55
N THR A 133 22.53 2.18 -19.74
CA THR A 133 21.57 1.78 -20.77
C THR A 133 22.21 1.31 -22.08
N GLY A 134 23.50 1.63 -22.31
CA GLY A 134 24.16 1.45 -23.59
C GLY A 134 23.92 2.56 -24.62
N TYR A 135 23.11 3.57 -24.28
CA TYR A 135 22.79 4.71 -25.14
C TYR A 135 23.37 6.02 -24.60
N THR A 136 23.94 6.87 -25.45
CA THR A 136 24.38 8.22 -25.07
C THR A 136 23.25 9.24 -24.99
N THR A 137 22.04 8.84 -25.38
CA THR A 137 20.82 9.65 -25.30
C THR A 137 20.17 9.42 -23.93
N PRO A 138 19.79 10.49 -23.20
CA PRO A 138 19.06 10.38 -21.93
C PRO A 138 17.79 9.54 -22.05
N LEU A 139 17.42 8.84 -20.97
CA LEU A 139 16.36 7.84 -20.99
C LEU A 139 14.99 8.41 -21.43
N ASP A 140 14.66 9.62 -20.98
CA ASP A 140 13.42 10.33 -21.30
C ASP A 140 13.33 10.79 -22.76
N CYS A 141 14.46 10.93 -23.41
CA CYS A 141 14.57 11.30 -24.82
C CYS A 141 14.52 10.09 -25.77
N LEU A 142 14.59 8.86 -25.24
CA LEU A 142 14.52 7.64 -26.04
C LEU A 142 13.07 7.29 -26.42
N PRO A 143 12.82 6.64 -27.58
CA PRO A 143 11.52 6.05 -27.89
C PRO A 143 11.14 4.95 -26.90
N ILE A 144 9.83 4.75 -26.69
CA ILE A 144 9.29 3.80 -25.71
C ILE A 144 9.81 2.36 -25.94
N GLN A 145 9.99 1.94 -27.19
CA GLN A 145 10.55 0.62 -27.53
C GLN A 145 12.00 0.45 -27.09
N ALA A 146 12.81 1.51 -27.17
CA ALA A 146 14.20 1.47 -26.69
C ALA A 146 14.24 1.39 -25.16
N ARG A 147 13.37 2.15 -24.47
CA ARG A 147 13.22 2.06 -23.00
C ARG A 147 12.78 0.68 -22.55
N GLU A 148 11.83 0.06 -23.24
CA GLU A 148 11.38 -1.31 -22.97
C GLU A 148 12.53 -2.31 -23.08
N GLN A 149 13.34 -2.21 -24.15
CA GLN A 149 14.53 -3.03 -24.34
C GLN A 149 15.56 -2.84 -23.22
N ILE A 150 15.77 -1.60 -22.77
CA ILE A 150 16.67 -1.28 -21.65
C ILE A 150 16.17 -1.97 -20.37
N LEU A 151 14.91 -1.76 -19.99
CA LEU A 151 14.34 -2.38 -18.78
C LEU A 151 14.36 -3.92 -18.88
N GLY A 152 14.05 -4.49 -20.05
CA GLY A 152 14.12 -5.93 -20.29
C GLY A 152 15.54 -6.51 -20.29
N THR A 153 16.55 -5.70 -20.61
CA THR A 153 17.97 -6.07 -20.52
C THR A 153 18.45 -6.01 -19.07
N TRP A 154 18.06 -4.98 -18.32
CA TRP A 154 18.36 -4.86 -16.89
C TRP A 154 17.87 -6.08 -16.10
N ALA A 155 16.65 -6.57 -16.38
CA ALA A 155 16.08 -7.74 -15.71
C ALA A 155 16.94 -9.02 -15.82
N ARG A 156 17.67 -9.16 -16.95
CA ARG A 156 18.49 -10.34 -17.29
C ARG A 156 20.00 -10.06 -17.20
N SER A 157 20.38 -8.87 -16.73
CA SER A 157 21.78 -8.45 -16.68
C SER A 157 22.59 -9.34 -15.74
N ARG A 158 23.87 -9.55 -16.06
CA ARG A 158 24.81 -10.21 -15.14
C ARG A 158 25.20 -9.30 -13.97
N LEU A 159 25.05 -7.98 -14.11
CA LEU A 159 25.34 -6.99 -13.07
C LEU A 159 24.20 -6.94 -12.03
N PRO A 160 24.46 -7.22 -10.75
CA PRO A 160 23.43 -7.17 -9.69
C PRO A 160 22.72 -5.83 -9.59
N LEU A 161 23.48 -4.72 -9.73
CA LEU A 161 22.94 -3.36 -9.68
C LEU A 161 21.82 -3.15 -10.71
N LEU A 162 22.03 -3.53 -11.98
CA LEU A 162 21.01 -3.33 -13.01
C LEU A 162 19.76 -4.17 -12.76
N ARG A 163 19.91 -5.39 -12.25
CA ARG A 163 18.74 -6.21 -11.84
C ARG A 163 17.98 -5.58 -10.69
N GLN A 164 18.68 -4.99 -9.72
CA GLN A 164 18.07 -4.24 -8.63
C GLN A 164 17.32 -3.02 -9.16
N LEU A 165 17.94 -2.20 -10.02
CA LEU A 165 17.28 -1.05 -10.66
C LEU A 165 15.99 -1.46 -11.37
N HIS A 166 16.02 -2.53 -12.16
CA HIS A 166 14.81 -3.07 -12.80
C HIS A 166 13.73 -3.38 -11.77
N ARG A 167 14.04 -4.15 -10.72
CA ARG A 167 13.06 -4.54 -9.71
C ARG A 167 12.50 -3.33 -8.97
N SER A 168 13.36 -2.41 -8.52
CA SER A 168 12.95 -1.22 -7.76
C SER A 168 12.03 -0.33 -8.57
N PHE A 169 12.43 0.08 -9.78
CA PHE A 169 11.62 0.96 -10.62
C PHE A 169 10.31 0.30 -11.08
N THR A 170 10.36 -0.95 -11.54
CA THR A 170 9.15 -1.63 -12.02
C THR A 170 8.17 -1.93 -10.91
N THR A 171 8.65 -2.36 -9.73
CA THR A 171 7.79 -2.61 -8.57
C THR A 171 7.17 -1.33 -8.08
N LEU A 172 7.96 -0.25 -7.94
CA LEU A 172 7.47 1.04 -7.51
C LEU A 172 6.33 1.55 -8.39
N VAL A 173 6.55 1.59 -9.71
CA VAL A 173 5.53 2.06 -10.66
C VAL A 173 4.28 1.20 -10.59
N LYS A 174 4.42 -0.13 -10.63
CA LYS A 174 3.27 -1.06 -10.59
C LYS A 174 2.46 -0.91 -9.31
N VAL A 175 3.14 -0.85 -8.17
CA VAL A 175 2.51 -0.75 -6.86
C VAL A 175 1.72 0.55 -6.73
N LEU A 176 2.29 1.68 -7.15
CA LEU A 176 1.57 2.95 -7.12
C LEU A 176 0.42 2.98 -8.12
N TRP A 177 0.65 2.52 -9.35
CA TRP A 177 -0.38 2.51 -10.38
C TRP A 177 -1.59 1.65 -10.01
N VAL A 178 -1.38 0.45 -9.44
CA VAL A 178 -2.48 -0.42 -8.99
C VAL A 178 -3.38 0.30 -7.98
N ARG A 179 -2.80 1.15 -7.13
CA ARG A 179 -3.51 1.86 -6.05
C ARG A 179 -4.23 3.13 -6.52
N THR A 180 -3.76 3.74 -7.61
CA THR A 180 -4.24 5.05 -8.10
C THR A 180 -4.92 4.98 -9.46
N SER A 181 -4.95 3.82 -10.11
CA SER A 181 -5.57 3.68 -11.42
C SER A 181 -7.08 3.88 -11.33
N PRO A 182 -7.67 4.83 -12.08
CA PRO A 182 -9.11 5.04 -12.09
C PRO A 182 -9.86 3.94 -12.84
N THR A 183 -9.17 3.15 -13.68
CA THR A 183 -9.80 2.14 -14.53
C THR A 183 -9.58 0.71 -14.06
N LEU A 184 -8.43 0.40 -13.44
CA LEU A 184 -8.07 -0.99 -13.10
C LEU A 184 -9.10 -1.67 -12.20
N GLY A 185 -9.52 -1.03 -11.11
CA GLY A 185 -10.50 -1.62 -10.19
C GLY A 185 -11.83 -1.94 -10.88
N LEU A 186 -12.30 -1.04 -11.77
CA LEU A 186 -13.51 -1.25 -12.55
C LEU A 186 -13.35 -2.39 -13.57
N VAL A 187 -12.19 -2.47 -14.24
CA VAL A 187 -11.89 -3.55 -15.19
C VAL A 187 -11.88 -4.91 -14.49
N LEU A 188 -11.33 -4.97 -13.28
CA LEU A 188 -11.28 -6.17 -12.46
C LEU A 188 -12.61 -6.48 -11.75
N SER A 189 -13.63 -5.63 -11.90
CA SER A 189 -14.86 -5.71 -11.11
C SER A 189 -14.59 -5.78 -9.59
N TYR A 190 -13.57 -5.03 -9.16
CA TYR A 190 -13.13 -4.89 -7.78
C TYR A 190 -13.65 -3.55 -7.23
N PRO A 191 -14.79 -3.56 -6.53
CA PRO A 191 -15.41 -2.33 -6.06
C PRO A 191 -14.63 -1.75 -4.87
N ARG A 192 -14.53 -0.43 -4.81
CA ARG A 192 -13.90 0.30 -3.68
C ARG A 192 -14.55 -0.02 -2.33
N THR A 193 -15.86 -0.25 -2.34
CA THR A 193 -16.64 -0.65 -1.15
C THR A 193 -17.22 -2.04 -1.36
N PRO A 194 -17.12 -2.97 -0.40
CA PRO A 194 -17.69 -4.31 -0.53
C PRO A 194 -19.20 -4.27 -0.78
N VAL A 195 -19.66 -5.04 -1.77
CA VAL A 195 -21.04 -5.01 -2.30
C VAL A 195 -22.09 -5.41 -1.27
N HIS A 196 -21.74 -6.30 -0.34
CA HIS A 196 -22.65 -6.86 0.67
C HIS A 196 -22.42 -6.28 2.08
N HIS A 197 -21.75 -5.12 2.19
CA HIS A 197 -21.47 -4.54 3.50
C HIS A 197 -22.72 -3.88 4.09
N ASN A 198 -22.99 -4.20 5.36
CA ASN A 198 -23.96 -3.47 6.17
C ASN A 198 -23.43 -2.05 6.46
N PRO A 199 -24.28 -1.05 6.78
CA PRO A 199 -23.76 0.21 7.31
C PRO A 199 -22.85 -0.05 8.54
N PRO A 200 -21.89 0.85 8.82
CA PRO A 200 -21.01 0.71 9.97
C PRO A 200 -21.86 0.46 11.24
N GLY A 201 -21.52 -0.59 11.98
CA GLY A 201 -22.23 -0.97 13.20
C GLY A 201 -22.01 0.04 14.34
N ILE A 202 -22.49 -0.31 15.52
CA ILE A 202 -22.24 0.47 16.74
C ILE A 202 -20.73 0.52 16.99
N PHE A 203 -20.17 1.73 17.06
CA PHE A 203 -18.77 1.95 17.40
C PHE A 203 -18.63 2.46 18.84
N LEU A 204 -17.48 2.18 19.43
CA LEU A 204 -17.16 2.72 20.76
C LEU A 204 -16.73 4.18 20.60
N PRO A 205 -17.36 5.13 21.32
CA PRO A 205 -16.90 6.51 21.33
C PRO A 205 -15.60 6.57 22.14
N PHE A 206 -14.46 6.68 21.45
CA PHE A 206 -13.19 6.96 22.09
C PHE A 206 -13.05 8.47 22.34
N THR A 207 -12.65 8.83 23.55
CA THR A 207 -12.25 10.20 23.89
C THR A 207 -10.74 10.23 24.01
N PHE A 208 -10.09 11.04 23.17
CA PHE A 208 -8.64 11.19 23.17
C PHE A 208 -8.24 12.47 23.92
N LEU A 209 -7.27 12.34 24.83
CA LEU A 209 -6.60 13.50 25.41
C LEU A 209 -5.78 14.19 24.32
N GLN A 210 -6.08 15.46 24.04
CA GLN A 210 -5.34 16.28 23.10
C GLN A 210 -4.33 17.13 23.88
N ILE A 211 -3.05 16.81 23.74
CA ILE A 211 -1.96 17.56 24.39
C ILE A 211 -1.44 18.60 23.39
N PRO A 212 -1.66 19.92 23.62
CA PRO A 212 -1.19 20.95 22.72
C PRO A 212 0.34 21.08 22.76
N PRO A 213 0.98 21.62 21.70
CA PRO A 213 2.40 21.96 21.74
C PRO A 213 2.69 22.94 22.88
N SER A 214 3.70 22.64 23.70
CA SER A 214 4.15 23.52 24.78
C SER A 214 4.85 24.76 24.21
N ALA A 215 4.47 25.95 24.68
CA ALA A 215 5.12 27.21 24.27
C ALA A 215 6.56 27.32 24.80
N ASP A 216 6.80 26.74 25.98
CA ASP A 216 8.05 26.88 26.74
C ASP A 216 8.91 25.60 26.70
N ASN A 217 8.59 24.62 25.84
CA ASN A 217 9.20 23.29 25.80
C ASN A 217 9.11 22.49 27.13
N GLU A 218 8.26 22.91 28.06
CA GLU A 218 7.96 22.15 29.27
C GLU A 218 7.08 20.93 28.93
N PRO A 219 7.41 19.72 29.42
CA PRO A 219 6.63 18.52 29.15
C PRO A 219 5.32 18.53 29.94
N GLU A 220 4.21 18.17 29.28
CA GLU A 220 2.95 17.89 29.97
C GLU A 220 3.09 16.62 30.81
N VAL A 221 2.65 16.66 32.07
CA VAL A 221 2.74 15.54 33.01
C VAL A 221 1.34 14.97 33.28
N LEU A 222 1.17 13.68 32.97
CA LEU A 222 -0.04 12.92 33.28
C LEU A 222 0.31 11.79 34.27
N GLU A 223 -0.51 11.62 35.29
CA GLU A 223 -0.35 10.56 36.29
C GLU A 223 -1.33 9.41 36.03
N ALA A 224 -0.84 8.17 36.11
CA ALA A 224 -1.61 6.95 35.96
C ALA A 224 -0.92 5.80 36.69
N ASP A 225 -1.66 4.75 37.04
CA ASP A 225 -1.09 3.54 37.63
C ASP A 225 -0.36 2.70 36.58
N VAL A 226 -0.85 2.70 35.33
CA VAL A 226 -0.27 1.97 34.20
C VAL A 226 -0.30 2.82 32.93
N VAL A 227 0.80 2.80 32.19
CA VAL A 227 0.87 3.34 30.82
C VAL A 227 1.07 2.19 29.84
N VAL A 228 0.14 2.02 28.90
CA VAL A 228 0.20 1.05 27.81
C VAL A 228 0.66 1.76 26.54
N VAL A 229 1.84 1.40 26.05
CA VAL A 229 2.41 1.96 24.81
C VAL A 229 2.05 1.06 23.63
N GLY A 230 1.16 1.54 22.78
CA GLY A 230 0.60 0.86 21.61
C GLY A 230 -0.78 0.27 21.89
N SER A 231 -1.77 0.68 21.09
CA SER A 231 -3.17 0.23 21.19
C SER A 231 -3.45 -1.09 20.45
N GLY A 232 -2.41 -1.77 19.97
CA GLY A 232 -2.51 -3.02 19.20
C GLY A 232 -3.11 -4.20 19.99
N CYS A 233 -3.21 -5.37 19.35
CA CYS A 233 -3.87 -6.56 19.92
C CYS A 233 -3.44 -6.89 21.37
N GLY A 234 -2.12 -6.85 21.66
CA GLY A 234 -1.61 -7.10 23.01
C GLY A 234 -1.91 -5.96 23.98
N GLY A 235 -1.70 -4.71 23.55
CA GLY A 235 -1.93 -3.52 24.38
C GLY A 235 -3.39 -3.33 24.75
N ALA A 236 -4.32 -3.58 23.83
CA ALA A 236 -5.75 -3.49 24.09
C ALA A 236 -6.22 -4.50 25.15
N VAL A 237 -5.74 -5.75 25.10
CA VAL A 237 -6.05 -6.78 26.11
C VAL A 237 -5.46 -6.41 27.47
N ALA A 238 -4.21 -5.95 27.50
CA ALA A 238 -3.57 -5.50 28.74
C ALA A 238 -4.31 -4.30 29.36
N ALA A 239 -4.62 -3.28 28.57
CA ALA A 239 -5.33 -2.09 29.02
C ALA A 239 -6.70 -2.44 29.62
N LYS A 240 -7.47 -3.31 28.95
CA LYS A 240 -8.74 -3.83 29.48
C LYS A 240 -8.54 -4.52 30.83
N THR A 241 -7.55 -5.42 30.91
CA THR A 241 -7.29 -6.23 32.12
C THR A 241 -6.93 -5.35 33.32
N PHE A 242 -6.04 -4.36 33.13
CA PHE A 242 -5.68 -3.42 34.19
C PHE A 242 -6.84 -2.50 34.59
N ALA A 243 -7.62 -2.02 33.62
CA ALA A 243 -8.79 -1.19 33.89
C ALA A 243 -9.88 -1.95 34.67
N GLU A 244 -10.14 -3.22 34.34
CA GLU A 244 -11.08 -4.08 35.08
C GLU A 244 -10.59 -4.40 36.50
N ALA A 245 -9.28 -4.33 36.75
CA ALA A 245 -8.70 -4.41 38.09
C ALA A 245 -8.81 -3.09 38.88
N GLY A 246 -9.41 -2.04 38.31
CA GLY A 246 -9.63 -0.75 38.98
C GLY A 246 -8.44 0.21 38.90
N MET A 247 -7.46 -0.06 38.04
CA MET A 247 -6.29 0.80 37.85
C MET A 247 -6.61 1.95 36.88
N ASN A 248 -6.00 3.11 37.10
CA ASN A 248 -5.99 4.22 36.15
C ASN A 248 -5.00 3.91 35.02
N VAL A 249 -5.52 3.73 33.80
CA VAL A 249 -4.71 3.31 32.64
C VAL A 249 -4.70 4.39 31.58
N ILE A 250 -3.51 4.79 31.13
CA ILE A 250 -3.32 5.62 29.94
C ILE A 250 -2.84 4.73 28.80
N VAL A 251 -3.49 4.82 27.64
CA VAL A 251 -3.07 4.16 26.40
C VAL A 251 -2.54 5.20 25.44
N ILE A 252 -1.32 5.01 24.95
CA ILE A 252 -0.66 5.92 24.01
C ILE A 252 -0.44 5.16 22.70
N ASP A 253 -0.81 5.77 21.58
CA ASP A 253 -0.51 5.24 20.25
C ASP A 253 0.10 6.34 19.38
N ARG A 254 0.98 5.95 18.46
CA ARG A 254 1.57 6.88 17.48
C ARG A 254 0.62 7.23 16.33
N SER A 255 -0.51 6.51 16.23
CA SER A 255 -1.40 6.52 15.08
C SER A 255 -2.80 7.05 15.43
N TYR A 256 -3.59 7.31 14.40
CA TYR A 256 -4.94 7.86 14.56
C TYR A 256 -6.01 6.77 14.69
N TYR A 257 -7.09 7.10 15.40
CA TYR A 257 -8.34 6.36 15.33
C TYR A 257 -9.14 6.84 14.12
N TRP A 258 -9.56 5.89 13.29
CA TRP A 258 -10.45 6.11 12.16
C TRP A 258 -11.82 5.54 12.47
N PRO A 259 -12.84 6.40 12.64
CA PRO A 259 -14.20 5.96 12.85
C PRO A 259 -14.71 5.08 11.68
N PRO A 260 -15.59 4.09 11.93
CA PRO A 260 -16.05 3.16 10.89
C PRO A 260 -16.71 3.80 9.67
N GLU A 261 -17.26 5.01 9.77
CA GLU A 261 -17.78 5.75 8.62
C GLU A 261 -16.71 6.07 7.56
N HIS A 262 -15.43 6.12 7.94
CA HIS A 262 -14.31 6.29 7.02
C HIS A 262 -13.84 4.98 6.38
N LEU A 263 -14.39 3.83 6.80
CA LEU A 263 -13.93 2.50 6.41
C LEU A 263 -14.97 1.75 5.56
N PRO A 264 -14.53 0.97 4.56
CA PRO A 264 -13.15 0.86 4.08
C PRO A 264 -12.69 2.08 3.26
N MET A 265 -11.40 2.42 3.38
CA MET A 265 -10.75 3.43 2.56
C MET A 265 -10.38 2.88 1.17
N SER A 266 -10.04 3.76 0.23
CA SER A 266 -9.32 3.28 -0.98
C SER A 266 -7.98 2.65 -0.61
N GLU A 267 -7.40 1.85 -1.50
CA GLU A 267 -6.05 1.33 -1.28
C GLU A 267 -5.02 2.45 -1.09
N TYR A 268 -5.15 3.55 -1.86
CA TYR A 268 -4.28 4.71 -1.74
C TYR A 268 -4.37 5.39 -0.36
N GLU A 269 -5.59 5.69 0.11
CA GLU A 269 -5.81 6.31 1.42
C GLU A 269 -5.49 5.34 2.57
N GLY A 270 -5.97 4.10 2.48
CA GLY A 270 -5.83 3.10 3.52
C GLY A 270 -4.37 2.75 3.80
N LEU A 271 -3.54 2.62 2.77
CA LEU A 271 -2.11 2.38 2.95
C LEU A 271 -1.39 3.55 3.60
N ALA A 272 -1.75 4.79 3.26
CA ALA A 272 -1.18 5.98 3.87
C ALA A 272 -1.59 6.15 5.34
N HIS A 273 -2.86 5.88 5.66
CA HIS A 273 -3.45 6.16 6.97
C HIS A 273 -3.37 5.00 7.97
N LEU A 274 -3.39 3.76 7.49
CA LEU A 274 -3.54 2.56 8.34
C LEU A 274 -2.28 1.69 8.39
N PHE A 275 -1.25 1.99 7.59
CA PHE A 275 -0.02 1.20 7.53
C PHE A 275 1.23 2.06 7.77
N ALA A 276 2.24 1.45 8.39
CA ALA A 276 3.52 2.11 8.61
C ALA A 276 4.17 2.47 7.27
N ASN A 277 4.82 3.64 7.22
CA ASN A 277 5.52 4.14 6.04
C ASN A 277 4.66 4.20 4.76
N GLY A 278 3.34 4.33 4.88
CA GLY A 278 2.44 4.33 3.73
C GLY A 278 2.29 2.98 3.03
N GLY A 279 2.61 1.88 3.72
CA GLY A 279 2.41 0.53 3.23
C GLY A 279 3.43 -0.47 3.77
N ALA A 280 4.48 -0.72 2.99
CA ALA A 280 5.50 -1.71 3.33
C ALA A 280 6.82 -1.04 3.69
N LEU A 281 7.44 -1.52 4.77
CA LEU A 281 8.83 -1.25 5.13
C LEU A 281 9.69 -2.28 4.40
N GLN A 282 10.78 -1.86 3.75
CA GLN A 282 11.73 -2.80 3.14
C GLN A 282 13.03 -2.81 3.93
N SER A 283 13.71 -3.95 3.96
CA SER A 283 15.10 -4.02 4.40
C SER A 283 16.00 -3.27 3.42
N ASP A 284 17.16 -2.80 3.88
CA ASP A 284 18.10 -2.02 3.07
C ASP A 284 18.58 -2.76 1.81
N ASP A 285 18.70 -4.10 1.90
CA ASP A 285 19.05 -4.98 0.79
C ASP A 285 17.85 -5.44 -0.05
N THR A 286 16.65 -4.97 0.27
CA THR A 286 15.36 -5.31 -0.37
C THR A 286 14.97 -6.80 -0.31
N SER A 287 15.63 -7.60 0.53
CA SER A 287 15.35 -9.03 0.67
C SER A 287 14.08 -9.34 1.47
N MET A 288 13.63 -8.41 2.32
CA MET A 288 12.45 -8.56 3.15
C MET A 288 11.58 -7.31 3.09
N ALA A 289 10.26 -7.52 3.11
CA ALA A 289 9.26 -6.46 3.26
C ALA A 289 8.36 -6.77 4.45
N ILE A 290 8.11 -5.77 5.31
CA ILE A 290 7.24 -5.85 6.48
C ILE A 290 6.05 -4.93 6.25
N VAL A 291 4.84 -5.48 6.36
CA VAL A 291 3.59 -4.72 6.36
C VAL A 291 3.10 -4.64 7.80
N ALA A 292 3.12 -3.44 8.38
CA ALA A 292 2.78 -3.22 9.78
C ALA A 292 1.63 -2.22 9.91
N GLY A 293 0.61 -2.57 10.69
CA GLY A 293 -0.50 -1.68 10.99
C GLY A 293 -0.05 -0.44 11.77
N SER A 294 -0.62 0.70 11.41
CA SER A 294 -0.34 2.04 11.93
C SER A 294 -1.65 2.80 12.11
N ALA A 295 -2.54 2.24 12.93
CA ALA A 295 -3.83 2.81 13.28
C ALA A 295 -4.11 2.50 14.76
N TRP A 296 -5.09 3.18 15.36
CA TRP A 296 -5.65 2.71 16.63
C TRP A 296 -6.15 1.26 16.48
N GLY A 297 -5.68 0.35 17.34
CA GLY A 297 -5.83 -1.11 17.19
C GLY A 297 -4.64 -1.81 16.49
N GLY A 298 -3.67 -1.06 15.99
CA GLY A 298 -2.44 -1.55 15.38
C GLY A 298 -2.67 -2.52 14.22
N GLY A 299 -1.90 -3.61 14.20
CA GLY A 299 -2.09 -4.70 13.22
C GLY A 299 -3.45 -5.40 13.30
N GLY A 300 -4.16 -5.27 14.42
CA GLY A 300 -5.52 -5.82 14.58
C GLY A 300 -6.55 -5.13 13.67
N THR A 301 -6.31 -3.87 13.30
CA THR A 301 -7.21 -3.06 12.47
C THR A 301 -7.12 -3.41 10.98
N VAL A 302 -5.97 -3.93 10.52
CA VAL A 302 -5.67 -4.11 9.10
C VAL A 302 -5.44 -5.56 8.67
N ASN A 303 -5.48 -6.52 9.61
CA ASN A 303 -5.21 -7.91 9.30
C ASN A 303 -6.38 -8.62 8.60
N TRP A 304 -6.14 -9.85 8.17
CA TRP A 304 -7.14 -10.70 7.51
C TRP A 304 -8.11 -11.39 8.50
N SER A 305 -8.09 -11.02 9.79
CA SER A 305 -8.97 -11.55 10.84
C SER A 305 -8.93 -13.07 11.07
N ALA A 306 -7.97 -13.79 10.47
CA ALA A 306 -7.77 -15.21 10.69
C ALA A 306 -7.30 -15.46 12.13
N SER A 307 -8.13 -16.16 12.91
CA SER A 307 -7.86 -16.45 14.31
C SER A 307 -7.66 -17.95 14.50
N LEU A 308 -6.42 -18.34 14.81
CA LEU A 308 -6.01 -19.73 15.03
C LEU A 308 -5.39 -19.83 16.41
N GLN A 309 -5.85 -20.78 17.23
CA GLN A 309 -5.22 -21.03 18.51
C GLN A 309 -3.80 -21.62 18.33
N THR A 310 -2.90 -21.27 19.25
CA THR A 310 -1.52 -21.77 19.28
C THR A 310 -1.51 -23.29 19.38
N GLN A 311 -0.92 -23.94 18.38
CA GLN A 311 -0.93 -25.40 18.26
C GLN A 311 -0.15 -26.08 19.41
N GLY A 312 -0.64 -27.25 19.85
CA GLY A 312 -0.07 -27.96 20.99
C GLY A 312 1.41 -28.33 20.84
N TYR A 313 1.88 -28.60 19.62
CA TYR A 313 3.30 -28.90 19.39
C TYR A 313 4.21 -27.68 19.57
N ILE A 314 3.77 -26.48 19.18
CA ILE A 314 4.48 -25.22 19.42
C ILE A 314 4.56 -24.92 20.92
N ARG A 315 3.44 -25.08 21.64
CA ARG A 315 3.37 -24.89 23.09
C ARG A 315 4.33 -25.82 23.84
N ARG A 316 4.39 -27.10 23.44
CA ARG A 316 5.35 -28.08 23.99
C ARG A 316 6.78 -27.70 23.66
N GLU A 317 7.06 -27.26 22.44
CA GLU A 317 8.39 -26.80 22.06
C GLU A 317 8.84 -25.63 22.94
N TRP A 318 7.98 -24.62 23.15
CA TRP A 318 8.29 -23.48 24.01
C TRP A 318 8.56 -23.86 25.46
N SER A 319 7.73 -24.76 26.00
CA SER A 319 7.91 -25.26 27.36
C SER A 319 9.19 -26.08 27.51
N GLN A 320 9.48 -27.00 26.58
CA GLN A 320 10.58 -27.96 26.72
C GLN A 320 11.95 -27.36 26.36
N LYS A 321 12.01 -26.56 25.29
CA LYS A 321 13.28 -25.98 24.81
C LYS A 321 13.64 -24.68 25.52
N PHE A 322 12.65 -23.86 25.88
CA PHE A 322 12.88 -22.52 26.43
C PHE A 322 12.40 -22.36 27.88
N GLY A 323 11.90 -23.43 28.52
CA GLY A 323 11.48 -23.41 29.93
C GLY A 323 10.18 -22.64 30.20
N LEU A 324 9.45 -22.27 29.15
CA LEU A 324 8.22 -21.47 29.24
C LEU A 324 7.00 -22.35 29.57
N THR A 325 7.03 -22.96 30.76
CA THR A 325 6.08 -24.00 31.21
C THR A 325 4.62 -23.52 31.22
N GLN A 326 4.38 -22.22 31.40
CA GLN A 326 3.04 -21.63 31.41
C GLN A 326 2.26 -21.89 30.11
N TYR A 327 2.93 -22.00 28.96
CA TYR A 327 2.26 -22.26 27.69
C TYR A 327 1.64 -23.65 27.62
N THR A 328 2.04 -24.61 28.47
CA THR A 328 1.39 -25.93 28.55
C THR A 328 0.32 -26.03 29.64
N SER A 329 0.11 -24.96 30.40
CA SER A 329 -0.87 -24.93 31.49
C SER A 329 -2.31 -24.82 30.99
N ALA A 330 -3.25 -25.16 31.87
CA ALA A 330 -4.67 -24.90 31.67
C ALA A 330 -4.99 -23.39 31.65
N ALA A 331 -4.22 -22.56 32.38
CA ALA A 331 -4.41 -21.11 32.40
C ALA A 331 -4.20 -20.49 31.01
N TYR A 332 -3.14 -20.88 30.30
CA TYR A 332 -2.92 -20.38 28.93
C TYR A 332 -4.01 -20.84 27.96
N GLN A 333 -4.60 -22.02 28.16
CA GLN A 333 -5.77 -22.43 27.37
C GLN A 333 -6.98 -21.54 27.66
N ALA A 334 -7.25 -21.27 28.94
CA ALA A 334 -8.33 -20.37 29.33
C ALA A 334 -8.14 -18.95 28.76
N ASP A 335 -6.91 -18.44 28.68
CA ASP A 335 -6.61 -17.15 28.04
C ASP A 335 -6.96 -17.16 26.54
N LEU A 336 -6.59 -18.24 25.82
CA LEU A 336 -6.92 -18.39 24.40
C LEU A 336 -8.44 -18.47 24.18
N ASP A 337 -9.14 -19.24 25.01
CA ASP A 337 -10.59 -19.42 24.94
C ASP A 337 -11.31 -18.10 25.23
N ALA A 338 -10.90 -17.38 26.28
CA ALA A 338 -11.49 -16.09 26.64
C ALA A 338 -11.36 -15.03 25.53
N VAL A 339 -10.20 -14.97 24.84
CA VAL A 339 -10.00 -14.05 23.71
C VAL A 339 -10.85 -14.48 22.51
N CYS A 340 -10.89 -15.78 22.18
CA CYS A 340 -11.69 -16.30 21.08
C CYS A 340 -13.19 -16.03 21.30
N ASP A 341 -13.68 -16.28 22.52
CA ASP A 341 -15.07 -16.04 22.91
C ASP A 341 -15.41 -14.55 22.81
N ARG A 342 -14.54 -13.66 23.31
CA ARG A 342 -14.73 -12.20 23.25
C ARG A 342 -14.77 -11.66 21.82
N MET A 343 -13.98 -12.25 20.93
CA MET A 343 -13.92 -11.91 19.51
C MET A 343 -15.03 -12.57 18.67
N GLY A 344 -15.72 -13.58 19.21
CA GLY A 344 -16.71 -14.36 18.47
C GLY A 344 -16.09 -15.27 17.41
N VAL A 345 -14.88 -15.79 17.65
CA VAL A 345 -14.19 -16.69 16.72
C VAL A 345 -14.97 -18.00 16.61
N GLY A 346 -15.27 -18.42 15.38
CA GLY A 346 -15.99 -19.66 15.15
C GLY A 346 -15.89 -20.13 13.70
N THR A 347 -16.30 -21.37 13.46
CA THR A 347 -16.24 -22.02 12.14
C THR A 347 -17.60 -22.07 11.42
N ALA A 348 -18.69 -21.72 12.11
CA ALA A 348 -20.05 -21.86 11.61
C ALA A 348 -20.36 -21.03 10.35
N ALA A 349 -19.65 -19.91 10.16
CA ALA A 349 -19.84 -18.99 9.03
C ALA A 349 -18.74 -19.10 7.97
N ILE A 350 -17.92 -20.17 7.98
CA ILE A 350 -16.87 -20.35 6.97
C ILE A 350 -17.50 -20.79 5.64
N GLU A 351 -17.45 -19.91 4.65
CA GLU A 351 -17.68 -20.24 3.25
C GLU A 351 -16.34 -20.23 2.50
N HIS A 352 -15.89 -21.40 2.06
CA HIS A 352 -14.67 -21.49 1.25
C HIS A 352 -14.90 -20.82 -0.10
N ASN A 353 -13.96 -19.98 -0.53
CA ASN A 353 -13.98 -19.45 -1.90
C ASN A 353 -13.77 -20.61 -2.91
N LYS A 354 -14.17 -20.41 -4.17
CA LYS A 354 -14.10 -21.45 -5.22
C LYS A 354 -12.70 -22.03 -5.46
N THR A 355 -11.64 -21.28 -5.13
CA THR A 355 -10.25 -21.74 -5.28
C THR A 355 -9.79 -22.60 -4.10
N ASN A 356 -10.44 -22.45 -2.94
CA ASN A 356 -10.19 -23.18 -1.71
C ASN A 356 -11.19 -24.35 -1.50
N GLN A 357 -12.15 -24.54 -2.42
CA GLN A 357 -13.02 -25.71 -2.52
C GLN A 357 -12.40 -26.73 -3.47
#